data_AF-A0A2D0LBS5-F1
#
_entry.id   AF-A0A2D0LBS5-F1
#
_cell.length_a   1.000
_cell.length_b   1.000
_cell.length_c   1.000
_cell.angle_alpha   90.00
_cell.angle_beta   90.00
_cell.angle_gamma   90.00
#
_symmetry.space_group_name_H-M   'P 1'
#
loop_
_entity.id
_entity.type
_entity.pdbx_description
1 polymer ?
#
loop_
_entity_poly.entity_id
_entity_poly.type
_entity_poly.pdbx_seq_one_letter_code
_entity_poly.pdbx_strand_id
1 'polypeptide(L)' 'MTKSQAKFAMLCAQSDKEGYDHYRSKLIVYRDNPVLRRLHIEICLMYRRHYRSWLNDIPLYLRNNYGCI' A
#
# COMPACT_ATOMS: atom_id res chain seq x y z
N MET A 1 -16.38 0.68 -15.53
CA MET A 1 -16.14 1.04 -14.12
C MET A 1 -16.77 2.41 -13.87
N THR A 2 -17.62 2.55 -12.85
CA THR A 2 -18.28 3.83 -12.56
C THR A 2 -17.29 4.78 -11.87
N LYS A 3 -17.46 6.11 -12.02
CA LYS A 3 -16.59 7.12 -11.36
C LYS A 3 -16.49 6.92 -9.84
N SER A 4 -17.54 6.39 -9.19
CA SER A 4 -17.53 6.09 -7.75
C SER A 4 -16.64 4.91 -7.37
N GLN A 5 -16.61 3.84 -8.19
CA GLN A 5 -15.75 2.69 -7.95
C GLN A 5 -14.27 3.05 -8.08
N ALA A 6 -13.91 3.86 -9.08
CA ALA A 6 -12.52 4.32 -9.23
C ALA A 6 -12.10 5.20 -8.05
N LYS A 7 -13.00 6.07 -7.55
CA LYS A 7 -12.74 6.89 -6.35
C LYS A 7 -12.55 6.04 -5.09
N PHE A 8 -13.37 5.00 -4.91
CA PHE A 8 -13.22 4.07 -3.81
C PHE A 8 -11.88 3.32 -3.87
N ALA A 9 -11.55 2.73 -5.02
CA ALA A 9 -10.28 2.03 -5.22
C ALA A 9 -9.07 2.94 -4.95
N MET A 10 -9.14 4.22 -5.34
CA MET A 10 -8.10 5.21 -5.04
C MET A 10 -7.92 5.43 -3.52
N LEU A 11 -9.00 5.62 -2.77
CA LEU A 11 -8.92 5.81 -1.31
C LEU A 11 -8.31 4.58 -0.63
N CYS A 12 -8.71 3.38 -1.06
CA CYS A 12 -8.15 2.14 -0.54
C CYS A 12 -6.66 2.00 -0.88
N ALA A 13 -6.26 2.30 -2.13
CA ALA A 13 -4.86 2.30 -2.53
C ALA A 13 -4.02 3.28 -1.68
N GLN A 14 -4.52 4.48 -1.43
CA GLN A 14 -3.81 5.46 -0.62
C GLN A 14 -3.63 4.98 0.83
N SER A 15 -4.69 4.45 1.44
CA SER A 15 -4.64 3.88 2.79
C SER A 15 -3.62 2.73 2.89
N ASP A 16 -3.59 1.83 1.90
CA ASP A 16 -2.63 0.73 1.88
C ASP A 16 -1.18 1.22 1.71
N LYS A 17 -0.97 2.29 0.92
CA LYS A 17 0.36 2.91 0.77
C LYS A 17 0.84 3.52 2.09
N GLU A 18 -0.03 4.26 2.77
CA GLU A 18 0.28 4.84 4.09
C GLU A 18 0.59 3.76 5.14
N GLY A 19 -0.18 2.67 5.14
CA GLY A 19 0.10 1.49 5.95
C GLY A 19 1.47 0.88 5.64
N TYR A 20 1.75 0.65 4.35
CA TYR A 20 3.06 0.15 3.91
C TYR A 20 4.21 1.03 4.38
N ASP A 21 4.14 2.34 4.16
CA ASP A 21 5.20 3.28 4.54
C ASP A 21 5.40 3.34 6.06
N HIS A 22 4.31 3.30 6.83
CA HIS A 22 4.36 3.20 8.30
C HIS A 22 5.14 1.97 8.76
N TYR A 23 4.72 0.77 8.35
CA TYR A 23 5.39 -0.47 8.78
C TYR A 23 6.81 -0.58 8.23
N ARG A 24 7.07 -0.06 7.03
CA ARG A 24 8.41 -0.02 6.43
C ARG A 24 9.36 0.83 7.27
N SER A 25 8.93 2.01 7.72
CA SER A 25 9.76 2.89 8.57
C SER A 25 10.17 2.22 9.89
N LYS A 26 9.29 1.39 10.44
CA LYS A 26 9.56 0.63 11.69
C LYS A 26 10.56 -0.51 11.53
N LEU A 27 10.88 -0.96 10.31
CA LEU A 27 11.87 -2.03 10.10
C LEU A 27 13.27 -1.67 10.60
N ILE A 28 13.61 -0.37 10.62
CA ILE A 28 14.88 0.12 11.16
C ILE A 28 14.90 -0.04 12.69
N VAL A 29 13.77 0.23 13.34
CA VAL A 29 13.62 0.11 14.80
C VAL A 29 13.77 -1.35 15.25
N TYR A 30 13.27 -2.30 14.48
CA TYR A 30 13.35 -3.74 14.80
C TYR A 30 14.59 -4.43 14.23
N ARG A 31 15.65 -3.69 13.88
CA ARG A 31 16.88 -4.26 13.29
C ARG A 31 17.43 -5.43 14.11
N ASP A 32 17.41 -5.28 15.44
CA ASP A 32 18.00 -6.25 16.38
C ASP A 32 16.99 -7.27 16.92
N ASN A 33 15.71 -7.17 16.51
CA ASN A 33 14.67 -8.15 16.85
C ASN A 33 14.18 -8.86 15.58
N PRO A 34 14.81 -9.98 15.18
CA PRO A 34 14.52 -10.64 13.90
C PRO A 34 13.09 -11.18 13.81
N VAL A 35 12.48 -11.56 14.94
CA VAL A 35 11.10 -12.06 14.98
C VAL A 35 10.12 -10.93 14.66
N LEU A 36 10.21 -9.79 15.39
CA LEU A 36 9.37 -8.63 15.12
C LEU A 36 9.61 -8.04 13.73
N ARG A 37 10.87 -8.04 13.28
CA ARG A 37 11.23 -7.59 11.93
C ARG A 37 10.59 -8.44 10.85
N ARG A 38 10.60 -9.78 11.00
CA ARG A 38 9.93 -10.68 10.06
C ARG A 38 8.42 -10.42 10.01
N LEU A 39 7.78 -10.28 11.17
CA LEU A 39 6.35 -9.95 11.24
C LEU A 39 6.03 -8.64 10.49
N HIS A 40 6.84 -7.60 10.69
CA HIS A 40 6.65 -6.31 10.00
C HIS A 40 6.90 -6.40 8.50
N ILE A 41 7.85 -7.24 8.05
CA ILE A 41 8.06 -7.51 6.62
C ILE A 41 6.82 -8.18 6.02
N GLU A 42 6.23 -9.15 6.70
CA GLU A 42 5.00 -9.83 6.24
C GLU A 42 3.84 -8.84 6.11
N ILE A 43 3.66 -7.97 7.10
CA ILE A 43 2.66 -6.89 7.05
C ILE A 43 2.93 -5.94 5.86
N CYS A 44 4.18 -5.53 5.64
CA CYS A 44 4.55 -4.72 4.49
C CYS A 44 4.20 -5.42 3.16
N LEU A 45 4.45 -6.72 3.05
CA LEU A 45 4.12 -7.50 1.86
C LEU A 45 2.60 -7.59 1.64
N MET A 46 1.81 -7.70 2.71
CA MET A 46 0.34 -7.66 2.64
C MET A 46 -0.15 -6.32 2.07
N TYR A 47 0.24 -5.20 2.68
CA TYR A 47 -0.14 -3.87 2.18
C TYR A 47 0.30 -3.63 0.75
N ARG A 48 1.51 -4.04 0.38
CA ARG A 48 2.00 -3.94 -1.00
C ARG A 48 1.15 -4.75 -2.00
N ARG A 49 0.66 -5.92 -1.59
CA ARG A 49 -0.23 -6.75 -2.43
C ARG A 49 -1.59 -6.07 -2.59
N HIS A 50 -2.19 -5.61 -1.50
CA HIS A 50 -3.49 -4.93 -1.55
C HIS A 50 -3.41 -3.65 -2.39
N TYR A 51 -2.39 -2.84 -2.17
CA TYR A 51 -2.12 -1.66 -2.97
C TYR A 51 -2.10 -1.97 -4.47
N ARG A 52 -1.37 -3.01 -4.89
CA ARG A 52 -1.32 -3.45 -6.29
C ARG A 52 -2.67 -3.92 -6.81
N SER A 53 -3.45 -4.62 -5.99
CA SER A 53 -4.81 -5.02 -6.38
C SER A 53 -5.69 -3.79 -6.64
N TRP A 54 -5.69 -2.80 -5.75
CA TRP A 54 -6.44 -1.56 -5.97
C TRP A 54 -5.97 -0.78 -7.19
N LEU A 55 -4.66 -0.75 -7.43
CA LEU A 55 -4.14 -0.12 -8.65
C LEU A 55 -4.75 -0.76 -9.89
N ASN A 56 -4.87 -2.09 -9.97
CA ASN A 56 -5.45 -2.77 -11.13
C ASN A 56 -6.89 -2.32 -11.43
N ASP A 57 -7.65 -2.00 -10.39
CA ASP A 57 -9.00 -1.46 -10.54
C ASP A 57 -8.97 0.00 -11.02
N ILE A 58 -7.92 0.78 -10.75
CA ILE A 58 -7.83 2.18 -11.16
C ILE A 58 -7.33 2.27 -12.62
N PRO A 59 -8.06 2.96 -13.53
CA PRO A 59 -7.59 3.23 -14.89
C PRO A 59 -6.23 3.95 -14.90
N LEU A 60 -5.33 3.54 -15.81
CA LEU A 60 -3.95 4.07 -15.90
C LEU A 60 -3.88 5.61 -15.96
N TYR A 61 -4.78 6.25 -16.70
CA TYR A 61 -4.81 7.72 -16.84
C TYR A 61 -5.15 8.46 -15.53
N LEU A 62 -5.71 7.76 -14.54
CA LEU A 62 -5.95 8.32 -13.20
C LEU A 62 -4.77 8.10 -12.26
N ARG A 63 -3.96 7.04 -12.43
CA ARG A 63 -2.88 6.70 -11.47
C ARG A 63 -1.82 7.81 -11.33
N ASN A 64 -1.48 8.50 -12.42
CA ASN A 64 -0.49 9.59 -12.43
C ASN A 64 -0.95 10.85 -11.68
N ASN A 65 -2.25 11.16 -11.70
CA ASN A 65 -2.76 12.38 -11.08
C ASN A 65 -2.80 12.32 -9.55
N TYR A 66 -2.60 11.13 -8.95
CA TYR A 66 -2.74 10.92 -7.51
C TYR A 66 -1.48 10.33 -6.85
N GLY A 67 -0.32 10.43 -7.50
CA GLY A 67 0.97 10.00 -6.90
C GLY A 67 1.01 8.50 -6.57
N CYS A 68 0.31 7.70 -7.39
CA CYS A 68 0.25 6.25 -7.29
C CYS A 68 1.33 5.54 -8.14
N ILE A 69 2.25 6.28 -8.74
CA ILE A 69 3.47 5.80 -9.43
C ILE A 69 4.67 6.54 -8.83
#